data_AF-A0A8X6SJN7-F1
#
_entry.id   AF-A0A8X6SJN7-F1
#
_cell.length_a   1.000
_cell.length_b   1.000
_cell.length_c   1.000
_cell.angle_alpha   90.00
_cell.angle_beta   90.00
_cell.angle_gamma   90.00
#
_symmetry.space_group_name_H-M   'P 1'
#
loop_
_entity.id
_entity.type
_entity.pdbx_description
1 polymer ?
#
loop_
_entity_poly.entity_id
_entity_poly.type
_entity_poly.pdbx_seq_one_letter_code
_entity_poly.pdbx_strand_id
1 'polypeptide(L)'
;MEKAWDQELPQNIVNKFMKWFNEIQILKDVTVPRCMKIDIFTELHVFVDASKGSYAGCVFARSIVDSRVSVILVRAKSRVAPLKLLSIPRLELMACCVGARLVNSILKALNMPDLKVILWSDSTTALWWIKEYGNWSVFVANRVKEIL
;
A
#
# COMPACT_ATOMS: atom_id res chain seq x y z
N MET A 1 19.64 -11.87 29.56
CA MET A 1 19.15 -11.37 30.86
C MET A 1 17.94 -10.50 30.60
N GLU A 2 16.78 -10.91 31.09
CA GLU A 2 15.60 -10.05 31.11
C GLU A 2 15.91 -8.81 31.94
N LYS A 3 15.68 -7.63 31.38
CA LYS A 3 15.80 -6.38 32.12
C LYS A 3 14.59 -6.24 33.05
N ALA A 4 14.81 -5.77 34.27
CA ALA A 4 13.73 -5.36 35.16
C ALA A 4 13.02 -4.11 34.60
N TRP A 5 11.74 -3.94 34.91
CA TRP A 5 10.91 -2.83 34.39
C TRP A 5 11.46 -1.45 34.73
N ASP A 6 12.15 -1.31 35.87
CA ASP A 6 12.72 -0.06 36.36
C ASP A 6 14.16 0.20 35.87
N GLN A 7 14.71 -0.71 35.05
CA GLN A 7 16.09 -0.57 34.57
C GLN A 7 16.17 0.39 33.39
N GLU A 8 17.15 1.29 33.42
CA GLU A 8 17.37 2.23 32.32
C GLU A 8 17.53 1.52 30.97
N LEU A 9 16.87 2.08 29.96
CA LEU A 9 16.96 1.60 28.59
C LEU A 9 18.36 1.85 28.03
N PRO A 10 18.88 0.94 27.18
CA PRO A 10 20.15 1.18 26.50
C PRO A 10 20.15 2.52 25.74
N GLN A 11 21.24 3.28 25.82
CA GLN A 11 21.34 4.62 25.24
C GLN A 11 21.02 4.67 23.74
N ASN A 12 21.30 3.58 22.99
CA ASN A 12 20.96 3.50 21.57
C ASN A 12 19.43 3.50 21.32
N ILE A 13 18.64 2.89 22.21
CA ILE A 13 17.17 2.91 22.13
C ILE A 13 16.67 4.29 22.50
N VAL A 14 17.17 4.86 23.60
CA VAL A 14 16.81 6.21 24.05
C VAL A 14 17.10 7.23 22.94
N ASN A 15 18.28 7.19 22.33
CA ASN A 15 18.65 8.10 21.24
C ASN A 15 17.74 7.95 20.02
N LYS A 16 17.39 6.71 19.62
CA LYS A 16 16.46 6.46 18.51
C LYS A 16 15.06 6.99 18.82
N PHE A 17 14.57 6.74 20.04
CA PHE A 17 13.28 7.24 20.48
C PHE A 17 13.24 8.76 20.53
N MET A 18 14.24 9.40 21.13
CA MET A 18 14.32 10.86 21.21
C MET A 18 14.46 11.51 19.83
N LYS A 19 15.22 10.90 18.91
CA LYS A 19 15.26 11.34 17.52
C LYS A 19 13.87 11.31 16.89
N TRP A 20 13.18 10.17 16.94
CA TRP A 20 11.82 10.04 16.43
C TRP A 20 10.83 11.01 17.10
N PHE A 21 10.94 11.18 18.42
CA PHE A 21 10.10 12.10 19.19
C PHE A 21 10.33 13.56 18.78
N ASN A 22 11.57 13.96 18.51
CA ASN A 22 11.85 15.31 18.02
C ASN A 22 11.38 15.52 16.58
N GLU A 23 11.45 14.49 15.73
CA GLU A 23 10.91 14.52 14.36
C GLU A 23 9.38 14.66 14.34
N ILE A 24 8.67 14.26 15.40
CA ILE A 24 7.21 14.43 15.50
C ILE A 24 6.79 15.90 15.36
N GLN A 25 7.66 16.82 15.77
CA GLN A 25 7.40 18.26 15.67
C GLN A 25 7.29 18.72 14.22
N ILE A 26 7.88 18.00 13.26
CA ILE A 26 7.79 18.29 11.83
C ILE A 26 6.38 17.99 11.30
N LEU A 27 5.64 17.08 11.94
CA LEU A 27 4.28 16.73 11.51
C LEU A 27 3.30 17.89 11.60
N LYS A 28 3.58 18.90 12.45
CA LYS A 28 2.75 20.11 12.55
C LYS A 28 2.74 20.92 11.25
N ASP A 29 3.82 20.81 10.47
CA ASP A 29 4.02 21.53 9.21
C ASP A 29 3.50 20.72 8.01
N VAL A 30 3.15 19.44 8.21
CA VAL A 30 2.59 18.58 7.17
C VAL A 30 1.13 18.96 6.91
N THR A 31 0.88 19.54 5.73
CA THR A 31 -0.47 19.86 5.27
C THR A 31 -0.93 18.83 4.24
N VAL A 32 -2.10 18.24 4.47
CA VAL A 32 -2.77 17.36 3.50
C VAL A 32 -4.01 18.07 2.96
N PRO A 33 -4.07 18.39 1.65
CA PRO A 33 -5.25 18.98 1.05
C PRO A 33 -6.49 18.11 1.28
N ARG A 34 -7.54 18.69 1.88
CA ARG A 34 -8.76 17.94 2.21
C ARG A 34 -9.68 17.73 1.00
N CYS A 35 -9.64 18.66 0.03
CA CYS A 35 -10.41 18.56 -1.21
C CYS A 35 -9.65 17.74 -2.25
N MET A 36 -10.26 16.65 -2.72
CA MET A 36 -9.78 15.84 -3.82
C MET A 36 -10.66 16.12 -5.04
N LYS A 37 -10.12 16.87 -6.01
CA LYS A 37 -10.81 17.06 -7.30
C LYS A 37 -10.50 15.86 -8.19
N ILE A 38 -11.47 14.96 -8.27
CA ILE A 38 -11.42 13.78 -9.13
C ILE A 38 -12.56 13.92 -10.15
N ASP A 39 -12.21 13.80 -11.41
CA ASP A 39 -13.12 13.85 -12.56
C ASP A 39 -12.87 12.66 -13.50
N ILE A 40 -13.61 12.61 -14.60
CA ILE A 40 -13.53 11.53 -15.59
C ILE A 40 -12.17 11.45 -16.31
N PHE A 41 -11.36 12.51 -16.28
CA PHE A 41 -10.03 12.55 -16.90
C PHE A 41 -8.93 12.15 -15.92
N THR A 42 -9.29 11.95 -14.65
CA THR A 42 -8.37 11.53 -13.60
C THR A 42 -8.02 10.05 -13.74
N GLU A 43 -6.75 9.72 -13.53
CA GLU A 43 -6.24 8.36 -13.54
C GLU A 43 -5.92 7.92 -12.11
N LEU A 44 -6.36 6.72 -11.73
CA LEU A 44 -5.96 6.11 -10.46
C LEU A 44 -4.73 5.23 -10.66
N HIS A 45 -3.64 5.56 -9.99
CA HIS A 45 -2.41 4.78 -9.97
C HIS A 45 -2.24 4.11 -8.63
N VAL A 46 -2.15 2.78 -8.64
CA VAL A 46 -2.06 1.96 -7.44
C VAL A 46 -0.70 1.33 -7.38
N PHE A 47 0.02 1.52 -6.29
CA PHE A 47 1.30 0.89 -6.07
C PHE A 47 1.17 -0.09 -4.92
N VAL A 48 1.67 -1.30 -5.10
CA VAL A 48 1.69 -2.34 -4.07
C VAL A 48 3.10 -2.85 -3.87
N ASP A 49 3.43 -3.21 -2.64
CA ASP A 49 4.74 -3.71 -2.25
C ASP A 49 4.60 -4.65 -1.05
N ALA A 50 5.54 -5.58 -0.91
CA ALA A 50 5.63 -6.46 0.24
C ALA A 50 7.06 -6.69 0.74
N SER A 51 7.13 -6.96 2.04
CA SER A 51 8.35 -7.36 2.74
C SER A 51 8.05 -8.54 3.65
N LYS A 52 9.08 -9.08 4.31
CA LYS A 52 8.91 -10.15 5.31
C LYS A 52 8.00 -9.75 6.47
N GLY A 53 7.93 -8.46 6.81
CA GLY A 53 7.19 -7.96 7.98
C GLY A 53 5.80 -7.43 7.66
N SER A 54 5.56 -6.98 6.42
CA SER A 54 4.29 -6.34 6.04
C SER A 54 4.13 -6.29 4.54
N TYR A 55 2.87 -6.14 4.09
CA TYR A 55 2.51 -5.85 2.71
C TYR A 55 1.50 -4.70 2.68
N ALA A 56 1.55 -3.88 1.63
CA ALA A 56 0.78 -2.65 1.57
C ALA A 56 0.39 -2.27 0.14
N GLY A 57 -0.56 -1.34 0.04
CA GLY A 57 -0.89 -0.66 -1.20
C GLY A 57 -1.30 0.79 -0.95
N CYS A 58 -0.99 1.65 -1.91
CA CYS A 58 -1.42 3.06 -1.93
C CYS A 58 -2.01 3.41 -3.31
N VAL A 59 -2.97 4.33 -3.31
CA VAL A 59 -3.68 4.79 -4.50
C VAL A 59 -3.51 6.29 -4.63
N PHE A 60 -2.96 6.72 -5.75
CA PHE A 60 -2.85 8.11 -6.14
C PHE A 60 -3.84 8.44 -7.24
N ALA A 61 -4.48 9.61 -7.15
CA ALA A 61 -5.20 10.20 -8.26
C ALA A 61 -4.26 11.16 -8.98
N ARG A 62 -4.11 10.96 -10.29
CA ARG A 62 -3.30 11.78 -11.19
C ARG A 62 -4.23 12.49 -12.16
N SER A 63 -4.14 13.82 -12.23
CA SER A 63 -4.86 14.63 -13.21
C SER A 63 -3.92 15.61 -13.89
N ILE A 64 -4.29 16.06 -15.09
CA ILE A 64 -3.58 17.12 -15.82
C ILE A 64 -4.49 18.34 -15.83
N VAL A 65 -4.07 19.41 -15.17
CA VAL A 65 -4.81 20.68 -15.09
C VAL A 65 -3.88 21.77 -15.61
N ASP A 66 -4.29 22.51 -16.64
CA ASP A 66 -3.51 23.60 -17.24
C ASP A 66 -2.06 23.20 -17.59
N SER A 67 -1.91 22.03 -18.24
CA SER A 67 -0.61 21.42 -18.58
C SER A 67 0.30 21.07 -17.39
N ARG A 68 -0.21 21.12 -16.16
CA ARG A 68 0.49 20.68 -14.95
C ARG A 68 -0.06 19.36 -14.46
N VAL A 69 0.85 18.47 -14.06
CA VAL A 69 0.47 17.21 -13.43
C VAL A 69 0.18 17.46 -11.95
N SER A 70 -1.03 17.15 -11.54
CA SER A 70 -1.44 17.10 -10.13
C SER A 70 -1.52 15.66 -9.67
N VAL A 71 -0.93 15.35 -8.52
CA VAL A 71 -0.96 14.01 -7.93
C VAL A 71 -1.37 14.15 -6.47
N ILE A 72 -2.40 13.41 -6.07
CA ILE A 72 -2.90 13.38 -4.69
C ILE A 72 -2.99 11.95 -4.19
N LEU A 73 -2.58 11.72 -2.95
CA LEU A 73 -2.79 10.43 -2.28
C LEU A 73 -4.26 10.32 -1.88
N VAL A 74 -4.98 9.34 -2.43
CA VAL A 74 -6.41 9.12 -2.15
C VAL A 74 -6.57 8.19 -0.95
N ARG A 75 -5.83 7.09 -0.93
CA ARG A 75 -5.93 6.09 0.14
C ARG A 75 -4.69 5.21 0.20
N ALA A 76 -4.29 4.80 1.39
CA ALA A 76 -3.30 3.76 1.60
C ALA A 76 -3.79 2.74 2.63
N LYS A 77 -3.29 1.51 2.54
CA LYS A 77 -3.54 0.45 3.53
C LYS A 77 -2.34 -0.48 3.60
N SER A 78 -1.88 -0.70 4.83
CA SER A 78 -0.85 -1.69 5.15
C SER A 78 -1.44 -2.83 5.98
N ARG A 79 -0.76 -3.97 5.96
CA ARG A 79 -1.05 -5.14 6.78
C ARG A 79 0.24 -5.79 7.26
N VAL A 80 0.26 -6.21 8.52
CA VAL A 80 1.35 -7.02 9.08
C VAL A 80 1.33 -8.40 8.41
N ALA A 81 2.50 -8.93 8.10
CA ALA A 81 2.63 -10.27 7.54
C ALA A 81 2.06 -11.32 8.53
N PRO A 82 1.39 -12.37 8.05
CA PRO A 82 0.85 -13.40 8.94
C PRO A 82 1.95 -14.10 9.74
N LEU A 83 1.62 -14.54 10.96
CA LEU A 83 2.54 -15.34 11.78
C LEU A 83 2.96 -16.64 11.09
N LYS A 84 2.06 -17.23 10.29
CA LYS A 84 2.40 -18.34 9.41
C LYS A 84 3.27 -17.80 8.28
N LEU A 85 4.53 -18.22 8.24
CA LEU A 85 5.49 -17.82 7.23
C LEU A 85 4.96 -18.07 5.81
N LEU A 86 4.82 -16.97 5.07
CA LEU A 86 4.57 -16.97 3.64
C LEU A 86 5.86 -16.62 2.91
N SER A 87 6.03 -17.13 1.70
CA SER A 87 7.13 -16.70 0.83
C SER A 87 6.91 -15.26 0.37
N ILE A 88 7.99 -14.55 0.05
CA ILE A 88 7.92 -13.18 -0.48
C ILE A 88 6.94 -13.09 -1.67
N PRO A 89 7.00 -13.96 -2.70
CA PRO A 89 6.05 -13.88 -3.81
C PRO A 89 4.57 -13.98 -3.40
N ARG A 90 4.25 -14.78 -2.35
CA ARG A 90 2.88 -14.86 -1.84
C ARG A 90 2.47 -13.59 -1.10
N LEU A 91 3.40 -12.93 -0.42
CA LEU A 91 3.16 -11.63 0.21
C LEU A 91 2.97 -10.54 -0.84
N GLU A 92 3.74 -10.56 -1.92
CA GLU A 92 3.55 -9.67 -3.08
C GLU A 92 2.16 -9.85 -3.69
N LEU A 93 1.74 -11.09 -3.91
CA LEU A 93 0.39 -11.38 -4.40
C LEU A 93 -0.70 -10.88 -3.44
N MET A 94 -0.46 -10.95 -2.13
CA MET A 94 -1.36 -10.38 -1.12
C MET A 94 -1.39 -8.85 -1.16
N ALA A 95 -0.26 -8.20 -1.48
CA ALA A 95 -0.20 -6.76 -1.72
C ALA A 95 -1.07 -6.39 -2.93
N CYS A 96 -0.98 -7.14 -4.03
CA CYS A 96 -1.87 -6.99 -5.19
C CYS A 96 -3.35 -7.10 -4.82
N CYS A 97 -3.74 -8.09 -4.00
CA CYS A 97 -5.12 -8.19 -3.50
C CYS A 97 -5.54 -6.96 -2.67
N VAL A 98 -4.65 -6.40 -1.86
CA VAL A 98 -4.93 -5.16 -1.12
C VAL A 98 -5.13 -3.99 -2.08
N GLY A 99 -4.28 -3.86 -3.10
CA GLY A 99 -4.41 -2.87 -4.17
C GLY A 99 -5.76 -2.94 -4.90
N ALA A 100 -6.15 -4.13 -5.35
CA ALA A 100 -7.43 -4.36 -6.04
C ALA A 100 -8.63 -3.98 -5.16
N ARG A 101 -8.63 -4.39 -3.88
CA ARG A 101 -9.68 -4.03 -2.93
C ARG A 101 -9.74 -2.52 -2.66
N LEU A 102 -8.58 -1.86 -2.58
CA LEU A 102 -8.50 -0.41 -2.38
C LEU A 102 -9.17 0.34 -3.53
N VAL A 103 -8.81 -0.01 -4.77
CA VAL A 103 -9.40 0.58 -5.97
C VAL A 103 -10.90 0.38 -5.98
N ASN A 104 -11.37 -0.87 -5.82
CA ASN A 104 -12.80 -1.17 -5.89
C ASN A 104 -13.60 -0.36 -4.86
N SER A 105 -13.04 -0.18 -3.66
CA SER A 105 -13.65 0.66 -2.63
C SER A 105 -13.65 2.14 -2.99
N ILE A 106 -12.64 2.65 -3.69
CA ILE A 106 -12.57 4.04 -4.15
C ILE A 106 -13.57 4.29 -5.28
N LEU A 107 -13.57 3.45 -6.32
CA LEU A 107 -14.49 3.57 -7.46
C LEU A 107 -15.96 3.56 -7.00
N LYS A 108 -16.29 2.67 -6.05
CA LYS A 108 -17.62 2.62 -5.42
C LYS A 108 -17.95 3.89 -4.64
N ALA A 109 -17.01 4.41 -3.85
CA ALA A 109 -17.23 5.62 -3.05
C ALA A 109 -17.37 6.87 -3.93
N LEU A 110 -16.68 6.92 -5.07
CA LEU A 110 -16.76 8.01 -6.05
C LEU A 110 -17.95 7.88 -7.01
N ASN A 111 -18.60 6.71 -7.06
CA ASN A 111 -19.61 6.37 -8.06
C ASN A 111 -19.11 6.60 -9.52
N MET A 112 -17.86 6.23 -9.77
CA MET A 112 -17.18 6.42 -11.05
C MET A 112 -16.50 5.09 -11.46
N PRO A 113 -17.27 4.10 -11.95
CA PRO A 113 -16.73 2.77 -12.27
C PRO A 113 -15.76 2.78 -13.45
N ASP A 114 -15.89 3.75 -14.37
CA ASP A 114 -15.14 3.82 -15.63
C ASP A 114 -13.85 4.66 -15.55
N LEU A 115 -13.48 5.12 -14.35
CA LEU A 115 -12.20 5.79 -14.13
C LEU A 115 -11.05 4.90 -14.59
N LYS A 116 -10.08 5.48 -15.29
CA LYS A 116 -8.89 4.75 -15.72
C LYS A 116 -8.07 4.36 -14.49
N VAL A 117 -7.81 3.06 -14.32
CA VAL A 117 -7.01 2.51 -13.22
C VAL A 117 -5.78 1.80 -13.76
N ILE A 118 -4.64 2.03 -13.13
CA ILE A 118 -3.40 1.30 -13.39
C ILE A 118 -2.87 0.73 -12.07
N LEU A 119 -2.68 -0.58 -12.02
CA LEU A 119 -2.13 -1.32 -10.88
C LEU A 119 -0.67 -1.68 -11.14
N TRP A 120 0.23 -1.19 -10.29
CA TRP A 120 1.67 -1.35 -10.38
C TRP A 120 2.18 -2.27 -9.27
N SER A 121 3.04 -3.22 -9.66
CA SER A 121 3.85 -4.06 -8.79
C SER A 121 5.20 -4.29 -9.47
N ASP A 122 6.28 -4.35 -8.70
CA ASP A 122 7.62 -4.70 -9.16
C ASP A 122 7.88 -6.22 -9.11
N SER A 123 6.97 -6.98 -8.48
CA SER A 123 7.04 -8.44 -8.39
C SER A 123 6.65 -9.11 -9.71
N THR A 124 7.65 -9.43 -10.53
CA THR A 124 7.48 -10.19 -11.77
C THR A 124 6.75 -11.52 -11.54
N THR A 125 7.00 -12.19 -10.41
CA THR A 125 6.34 -13.45 -10.05
C THR A 125 4.84 -13.24 -9.76
N ALA A 126 4.48 -12.20 -8.99
CA ALA A 126 3.07 -11.92 -8.72
C ALA A 126 2.34 -11.50 -10.01
N LEU A 127 2.96 -10.65 -10.83
CA LEU A 127 2.41 -10.26 -12.13
C LEU A 127 2.22 -11.46 -13.06
N TRP A 128 3.17 -12.40 -13.08
CA TRP A 128 3.08 -13.60 -13.90
C TRP A 128 1.91 -14.50 -13.46
N TRP A 129 1.74 -14.73 -12.15
CA TRP A 129 0.59 -15.49 -11.64
C TRP A 129 -0.76 -14.83 -11.96
N ILE A 130 -0.82 -13.50 -12.00
CA ILE A 130 -2.05 -12.76 -12.30
C ILE A 130 -2.38 -12.82 -13.80
N LYS A 131 -1.37 -12.73 -14.67
CA LYS A 131 -1.56 -12.66 -16.13
C LYS A 131 -1.79 -14.03 -16.77
N GLU A 132 -1.16 -15.07 -16.24
CA GLU A 132 -1.15 -16.39 -16.86
C GLU A 132 -2.12 -17.37 -16.19
N TYR A 133 -2.70 -18.25 -17.01
CA TYR A 133 -3.48 -19.39 -16.53
C TYR A 133 -2.54 -20.56 -16.24
N GLY A 134 -2.64 -21.13 -15.04
CA GLY A 134 -1.82 -22.29 -14.67
C GLY A 134 -2.40 -23.07 -13.51
N ASN A 135 -1.89 -24.30 -13.31
CA ASN A 135 -2.21 -25.14 -12.16
C ASN A 135 -1.52 -24.63 -10.90
N TRP A 136 -1.99 -23.48 -10.39
CA TRP A 136 -1.46 -22.87 -9.19
C TRP A 136 -1.92 -23.61 -7.94
N SER A 137 -1.13 -23.48 -6.87
CA SER A 137 -1.59 -23.87 -5.53
C SER A 137 -2.90 -23.14 -5.20
N VAL A 138 -3.78 -23.79 -4.42
CA VAL A 138 -5.10 -23.24 -4.01
C VAL A 138 -4.98 -21.81 -3.46
N PHE A 139 -3.93 -21.50 -2.71
CA PHE A 139 -3.67 -20.16 -2.20
C PHE A 139 -3.54 -19.13 -3.33
N VAL A 140 -2.69 -19.40 -4.32
CA VAL A 140 -2.42 -18.47 -5.43
C VAL A 140 -3.66 -18.36 -6.32
N ALA A 141 -4.29 -19.48 -6.68
CA ALA A 141 -5.50 -19.50 -7.48
C ALA A 141 -6.63 -18.65 -6.88
N ASN A 142 -6.89 -18.79 -5.57
CA ASN A 142 -7.92 -18.03 -4.88
C ASN A 142 -7.62 -16.51 -4.85
N ARG A 143 -6.34 -16.12 -4.79
CA ARG A 143 -5.93 -14.71 -4.77
C ARG A 143 -5.98 -14.08 -6.15
N VAL A 144 -5.56 -14.80 -7.19
CA VAL A 144 -5.69 -14.36 -8.58
C VAL A 144 -7.16 -14.17 -8.95
N LYS A 145 -8.03 -15.12 -8.60
CA LYS A 145 -9.49 -15.00 -8.79
C LYS A 145 -10.12 -13.82 -8.04
N GLU A 146 -9.50 -13.35 -6.96
CA GLU A 146 -9.98 -12.17 -6.23
C GLU A 146 -9.51 -10.84 -6.86
N ILE A 147 -8.37 -10.86 -7.55
CA ILE A 147 -7.79 -9.68 -8.19
C ILE A 147 -8.49 -9.37 -9.52
N LEU A 148 -8.81 -10.42 -10.29
CA LEU A 148 -9.51 -10.36 -11.57
C LEU A 148 -11.02 -10.31 -11.37
#